data_AF-A0A932WAS4-F1
#
_entry.id   AF-A0A932WAS4-F1
#
_cell.length_a   1.000
_cell.length_b   1.000
_cell.length_c   1.000
_cell.angle_alpha   90.00
_cell.angle_beta   90.00
_cell.angle_gamma   90.00
#
_symmetry.space_group_name_H-M   'P 1'
#
loop_
_entity.id
_entity.type
_entity.pdbx_description
1 polymer ?
#
loop_
_entity_poly.entity_id
_entity_poly.type
_entity_poly.pdbx_seq_one_letter_code
_entity_poly.pdbx_strand_id
1 'polypeptide(L)'
;MSYLEIILPFSIPPAALAKQLLAQMQAPALAELLGHQKSAEHSHFDEFSRQLPHEAFLSRSVHQYEPEQSNSPPFAHKYLRDFGLPQNEGFWFCLNPVHFHVARDHLVMQDQRRLAISDEESRQLFETAHAICEEDGRTLLWGEAKHWFLRADDWAELKTASLDAASGHNMEIWLASGAQARAWRRLQNEIQMEWHAHSVNQAREQMGERTINSVWLHSGSAQLPSMDFLVTAAPTPSC
;
A
#
# COMPACT_ATOMS: atom_id res chain seq x y z
N MET A 1 -18.81 -13.54 -24.56
CA MET A 1 -17.72 -14.43 -24.10
C MET A 1 -17.23 -13.89 -22.77
N SER A 2 -17.28 -14.69 -21.71
CA SER A 2 -16.71 -14.32 -20.41
C SER A 2 -15.19 -14.49 -20.47
N TYR A 3 -14.45 -13.41 -20.31
CA TYR A 3 -13.00 -13.43 -20.17
C TYR A 3 -12.66 -13.47 -18.68
N LEU A 4 -11.80 -14.40 -18.27
CA LEU A 4 -11.39 -14.59 -16.88
C LEU A 4 -9.90 -14.25 -16.77
N GLU A 5 -9.57 -13.28 -15.94
CA GLU A 5 -8.20 -12.97 -15.56
C GLU A 5 -7.93 -13.47 -14.15
N ILE A 6 -6.85 -14.23 -13.99
CA ILE A 6 -6.40 -14.75 -12.70
C ILE A 6 -5.03 -14.18 -12.42
N ILE A 7 -4.90 -13.49 -11.29
CA ILE A 7 -3.63 -12.98 -10.78
C ILE A 7 -3.28 -13.80 -9.54
N LEU A 8 -2.07 -14.34 -9.50
CA LEU A 8 -1.55 -15.10 -8.36
C LEU A 8 -0.34 -14.36 -7.75
N PRO A 9 -0.57 -13.38 -6.85
CA PRO A 9 0.51 -12.68 -6.15
C PRO A 9 1.43 -13.66 -5.41
N PHE A 10 2.73 -13.33 -5.35
CA PHE A 10 3.73 -14.09 -4.59
C PHE A 10 3.85 -15.58 -4.98
N SER A 11 3.39 -15.96 -6.17
CA SER A 11 3.43 -17.35 -6.66
C SER A 11 4.77 -17.74 -7.29
N ILE A 12 5.66 -16.78 -7.56
CA ILE A 12 6.99 -17.04 -8.10
C ILE A 12 7.95 -17.34 -6.94
N PRO A 13 8.46 -18.58 -6.83
CA PRO A 13 9.38 -18.94 -5.75
C PRO A 13 10.76 -18.29 -5.94
N PRO A 14 11.56 -18.15 -4.88
CA PRO A 14 12.97 -17.78 -4.99
C PRO A 14 13.69 -18.72 -5.96
N ALA A 15 14.54 -18.18 -6.84
CA ALA A 15 15.20 -18.94 -7.90
C ALA A 15 15.96 -20.17 -7.37
N ALA A 16 16.57 -20.07 -6.19
CA ALA A 16 17.28 -21.15 -5.53
C ALA A 16 16.39 -22.36 -5.17
N LEU A 17 15.11 -22.14 -4.90
CA LEU A 17 14.16 -23.18 -4.49
C LEU A 17 13.22 -23.61 -5.62
N ALA A 18 13.17 -22.85 -6.72
CA ALA A 18 12.18 -23.01 -7.78
C ALA A 18 12.09 -24.44 -8.33
N LYS A 19 13.23 -25.07 -8.66
CA LYS A 19 13.24 -26.44 -9.22
C LYS A 19 12.66 -27.47 -8.27
N GLN A 20 12.98 -27.38 -6.97
CA GLN A 20 12.50 -28.32 -5.96
C GLN A 20 11.01 -28.12 -5.68
N LEU A 21 10.57 -26.86 -5.58
CA LEU A 21 9.17 -26.52 -5.34
C LEU A 21 8.28 -26.92 -6.52
N LEU A 22 8.72 -26.66 -7.76
CA LEU A 22 8.01 -27.09 -8.96
C LEU A 22 7.89 -28.62 -9.05
N ALA A 23 8.95 -29.36 -8.68
CA ALA A 23 8.92 -30.82 -8.68
C ALA A 23 7.94 -31.42 -7.67
N GLN A 24 7.63 -30.70 -6.59
CA GLN A 24 6.68 -31.14 -5.55
C GLN A 24 5.28 -30.54 -5.71
N MET A 25 5.09 -29.61 -6.66
CA MET A 25 3.84 -28.89 -6.84
C MET A 25 2.73 -29.83 -7.33
N GLN A 26 1.64 -29.92 -6.56
CA GLN A 26 0.45 -30.72 -6.91
C GLN A 26 -0.65 -29.79 -7.42
N ALA A 27 -0.48 -29.24 -8.63
CA ALA A 27 -1.43 -28.32 -9.24
C ALA A 27 -1.83 -28.76 -10.67
N PRO A 28 -2.53 -29.90 -10.83
CA PRO A 28 -2.83 -30.47 -12.15
C PRO A 28 -3.69 -29.54 -13.02
N ALA A 29 -4.67 -28.84 -12.43
CA ALA A 29 -5.49 -27.88 -13.16
C ALA A 29 -4.68 -26.66 -13.64
N LEU A 30 -3.72 -26.17 -12.84
CA LEU A 30 -2.84 -25.09 -13.26
C LEU A 30 -1.92 -25.54 -14.40
N ALA A 31 -1.40 -26.78 -14.32
CA ALA A 31 -0.59 -27.36 -15.39
C ALA A 31 -1.38 -27.51 -16.70
N GLU A 32 -2.64 -27.92 -16.63
CA GLU A 32 -3.56 -27.98 -17.78
C GLU A 32 -3.77 -26.60 -18.41
N LEU A 33 -4.09 -25.59 -17.58
CA LEU A 33 -4.28 -24.22 -18.05
C LEU A 33 -3.01 -23.64 -18.70
N LEU A 34 -1.85 -23.83 -18.09
CA LEU A 34 -0.56 -23.41 -18.64
C LEU A 34 -0.22 -24.17 -19.94
N GLY A 35 -0.64 -25.43 -20.08
CA GLY A 35 -0.48 -26.20 -21.31
C GLY A 35 -1.29 -25.66 -22.50
N HIS A 36 -2.38 -24.93 -22.23
CA HIS A 36 -3.20 -24.26 -23.25
C HIS A 36 -2.75 -22.83 -23.56
N GLN A 37 -1.65 -22.37 -22.96
CA GLN A 37 -1.11 -21.04 -23.16
C GLN A 37 -0.67 -20.82 -24.61
N LYS A 38 -1.19 -19.76 -25.25
CA LYS A 38 -0.79 -19.36 -26.61
C LYS A 38 0.39 -18.38 -26.65
N SER A 39 0.57 -17.60 -25.59
CA SER A 39 1.63 -16.61 -25.48
C SER A 39 2.05 -16.45 -24.02
N ALA A 40 3.36 -16.27 -23.80
CA ALA A 40 3.95 -15.94 -22.52
C ALA A 40 4.63 -14.58 -22.62
N GLU A 41 4.17 -13.62 -21.82
CA GLU A 41 4.87 -12.35 -21.64
C GLU A 41 5.59 -12.38 -20.30
N HIS A 42 6.89 -12.13 -20.33
CA HIS A 42 7.71 -12.01 -19.13
C HIS A 42 8.10 -10.54 -18.95
N SER A 43 7.80 -9.99 -17.78
CA SER A 43 8.27 -8.67 -17.36
C SER A 43 9.28 -8.86 -16.23
N HIS A 44 10.44 -8.26 -16.37
CA HIS A 44 11.43 -8.20 -15.29
C HIS A 44 11.13 -6.99 -14.40
N PHE A 45 11.14 -7.18 -13.09
CA PHE A 45 11.01 -6.12 -12.11
C PHE A 45 12.30 -6.03 -11.30
N ASP A 46 12.77 -4.80 -11.08
CA ASP A 46 13.91 -4.54 -10.23
C ASP A 46 13.61 -4.90 -8.77
N GLU A 47 14.61 -5.37 -8.02
CA GLU A 47 14.46 -5.74 -6.60
C GLU A 47 14.04 -4.56 -5.72
N PHE A 48 14.40 -3.34 -6.12
CA PHE A 48 14.02 -2.09 -5.46
C PHE A 48 12.86 -1.37 -6.16
N SER A 49 12.08 -2.11 -6.96
CA SER A 49 10.83 -1.60 -7.51
C SER A 49 9.91 -1.08 -6.40
N ARG A 50 9.34 0.11 -6.59
CA ARG A 50 8.45 0.75 -5.62
C ARG A 50 7.02 0.19 -5.62
N GLN A 51 6.77 -0.80 -6.45
CA GLN A 51 5.54 -1.58 -6.53
C GLN A 51 5.84 -3.02 -6.90
N LEU A 52 4.96 -3.91 -6.51
CA LEU A 52 5.05 -5.33 -6.84
C LEU A 52 4.53 -5.62 -8.26
N PRO A 53 4.94 -6.75 -8.88
CA PRO A 53 4.54 -7.07 -10.24
C PRO A 53 3.03 -7.14 -10.47
N HIS A 54 2.27 -7.66 -9.49
CA HIS A 54 0.82 -7.77 -9.59
C HIS A 54 0.12 -6.41 -9.40
N GLU A 55 0.70 -5.52 -8.59
CA GLU A 55 0.24 -4.14 -8.45
C GLU A 55 0.42 -3.36 -9.76
N ALA A 56 1.58 -3.53 -10.40
CA ALA A 56 1.86 -2.95 -11.71
C ALA A 56 0.94 -3.51 -12.81
N PHE A 57 0.60 -4.81 -12.76
CA PHE A 57 -0.37 -5.39 -13.68
C PHE A 57 -1.76 -4.77 -13.51
N LEU A 58 -2.21 -4.63 -12.25
CA LEU A 58 -3.51 -4.01 -11.93
C LEU A 58 -3.55 -2.51 -12.28
N SER A 59 -2.41 -1.82 -12.35
CA SER A 59 -2.38 -0.40 -12.74
C SER A 59 -2.44 -0.19 -14.25
N ARG A 60 -1.95 -1.13 -15.08
CA ARG A 60 -2.06 -1.09 -16.55
C ARG A 60 -3.51 -1.08 -17.04
N SER A 61 -4.41 -1.75 -16.33
CA SER A 61 -5.84 -1.74 -16.68
C SER A 61 -6.53 -0.44 -16.26
N VAL A 62 -5.92 0.32 -15.34
CA VAL A 62 -6.48 1.54 -14.76
C VAL A 62 -5.93 2.81 -15.44
N HIS A 63 -4.73 2.75 -16.03
CA HIS A 63 -4.08 3.86 -16.76
C HIS A 63 -3.20 3.35 -17.92
N GLN A 64 -2.88 4.23 -18.87
CA GLN A 64 -1.66 4.14 -19.70
C GLN A 64 -0.40 4.40 -18.84
N TYR A 65 -0.27 3.67 -17.73
CA TYR A 65 0.83 3.78 -16.80
C TYR A 65 2.05 3.07 -17.39
N GLU A 66 3.09 3.85 -17.67
CA GLU A 66 4.40 3.35 -18.12
C GLU A 66 5.15 2.80 -16.90
N PRO A 67 5.42 1.48 -16.82
CA PRO A 67 6.08 0.86 -15.67
C PRO A 67 7.50 1.37 -15.39
N GLU A 68 8.12 2.04 -16.36
CA GLU A 68 9.51 2.54 -16.29
C GLU A 68 9.70 3.67 -15.26
N GLN A 69 8.61 4.28 -14.79
CA GLN A 69 8.63 5.16 -13.61
C GLN A 69 8.26 4.34 -12.38
N SER A 70 9.25 3.66 -11.78
CA SER A 70 9.11 2.86 -10.55
C SER A 70 8.54 3.69 -9.39
N ASN A 71 7.21 3.81 -9.32
CA ASN A 71 6.42 4.47 -8.29
C ASN A 71 5.32 3.49 -7.84
N SER A 72 4.73 3.72 -6.67
CA SER A 72 3.54 2.99 -6.24
C SER A 72 2.40 3.18 -7.25
N PRO A 73 1.52 2.17 -7.43
CA PRO A 73 0.42 2.24 -8.40
C PRO A 73 -0.60 3.34 -8.03
N PRO A 74 -1.17 4.04 -9.01
CA PRO A 74 -2.09 5.17 -8.79
C PRO A 74 -3.51 4.70 -8.40
N PHE A 75 -3.68 4.15 -7.20
CA PHE A 75 -4.93 3.55 -6.74
C PHE A 75 -5.77 4.40 -5.78
N ALA A 76 -5.31 5.58 -5.31
CA ALA A 76 -6.07 6.32 -4.29
C ALA A 76 -7.52 6.61 -4.69
N HIS A 77 -7.80 7.02 -5.94
CA HIS A 77 -9.18 7.23 -6.39
C HIS A 77 -10.00 5.97 -6.51
N LYS A 78 -9.38 4.84 -6.87
CA LYS A 78 -10.06 3.54 -6.85
C LYS A 78 -10.47 3.19 -5.41
N TYR A 79 -9.55 3.34 -4.46
CA TYR A 79 -9.84 3.05 -3.06
C TYR A 79 -10.88 4.01 -2.48
N LEU A 80 -10.81 5.32 -2.77
CA LEU A 80 -11.87 6.27 -2.39
C LEU A 80 -13.25 5.78 -2.83
N ARG A 81 -13.37 5.27 -4.07
CA ARG A 81 -14.63 4.68 -4.57
C ARG A 81 -15.02 3.41 -3.83
N ASP A 82 -14.08 2.49 -3.63
CA ASP A 82 -14.32 1.22 -2.95
C ASP A 82 -14.79 1.44 -1.49
N PHE A 83 -14.30 2.50 -0.82
CA PHE A 83 -14.74 2.92 0.52
C PHE A 83 -15.98 3.83 0.53
N GLY A 84 -16.56 4.16 -0.63
CA GLY A 84 -17.74 5.02 -0.73
C GLY A 84 -17.49 6.48 -0.33
N LEU A 85 -16.24 6.94 -0.42
CA LEU A 85 -15.83 8.31 -0.09
C LEU A 85 -16.01 9.27 -1.27
N PRO A 86 -16.09 10.59 -1.02
CA PRO A 86 -16.21 11.60 -2.08
C PRO A 86 -15.04 11.52 -3.08
N GLN A 87 -15.36 11.30 -4.36
CA GLN A 87 -14.39 11.31 -5.46
C GLN A 87 -14.19 12.74 -5.99
N ASN A 88 -13.86 13.66 -5.08
CA ASN A 88 -13.64 15.06 -5.43
C ASN A 88 -12.42 15.21 -6.34
N GLU A 89 -12.45 16.21 -7.23
CA GLU A 89 -11.29 16.61 -8.02
C GLU A 89 -10.09 16.91 -7.10
N GLY A 90 -8.90 16.51 -7.55
CA GLY A 90 -7.65 16.70 -6.83
C GLY A 90 -6.69 15.53 -7.01
N PHE A 91 -5.54 15.64 -6.37
CA PHE A 91 -4.55 14.57 -6.27
C PHE A 91 -4.60 13.97 -4.88
N TRP A 92 -4.96 12.70 -4.80
CA TRP A 92 -5.17 11.97 -3.56
C TRP A 92 -4.12 10.88 -3.38
N PHE A 93 -3.75 10.62 -2.13
CA PHE A 93 -2.87 9.54 -1.70
C PHE A 93 -3.58 8.65 -0.69
N CYS A 94 -3.19 7.38 -0.63
CA CYS A 94 -3.47 6.53 0.51
C CYS A 94 -2.50 6.88 1.64
N LEU A 95 -3.04 6.95 2.85
CA LEU A 95 -2.28 7.17 4.07
C LEU A 95 -2.63 6.07 5.07
N ASN A 96 -1.65 5.26 5.44
CA ASN A 96 -1.87 4.06 6.24
C ASN A 96 -1.13 4.17 7.57
N PRO A 97 -1.80 4.00 8.72
CA PRO A 97 -1.11 3.90 10.02
C PRO A 97 -0.25 2.64 10.06
N VAL A 98 1.01 2.77 10.47
CA VAL A 98 2.04 1.72 10.45
C VAL A 98 2.89 1.73 11.72
N HIS A 99 3.68 0.67 11.89
CA HIS A 99 4.70 0.57 12.92
C HIS A 99 6.09 0.51 12.28
N PHE A 100 6.93 1.48 12.61
CA PHE A 100 8.36 1.44 12.35
C PHE A 100 9.08 0.88 13.58
N HIS A 101 9.92 -0.13 13.39
CA HIS A 101 10.81 -0.61 14.44
C HIS A 101 12.25 -0.35 14.08
N VAL A 102 13.03 0.02 15.09
CA VAL A 102 14.47 0.21 14.98
C VAL A 102 15.13 -1.17 14.98
N ALA A 103 15.71 -1.56 13.84
CA ALA A 103 16.62 -2.69 13.75
C ALA A 103 18.01 -2.26 14.25
N ARG A 104 19.06 -3.07 14.03
CA ARG A 104 20.40 -2.76 14.56
C ARG A 104 20.99 -1.45 14.03
N ASP A 105 20.73 -1.13 12.76
CA ASP A 105 21.37 -0.03 12.02
C ASP A 105 20.41 0.72 11.09
N HIS A 106 19.15 0.30 11.01
CA HIS A 106 18.15 0.90 10.12
C HIS A 106 16.73 0.81 10.69
N LEU A 107 15.81 1.55 10.09
CA LEU A 107 14.38 1.44 10.38
C LEU A 107 13.72 0.45 9.41
N VAL A 108 12.84 -0.39 9.95
CA VAL A 108 12.04 -1.33 9.15
C VAL A 108 10.57 -1.06 9.40
N MET A 109 9.83 -0.89 8.30
CA MET A 109 8.37 -0.88 8.35
C MET A 109 7.88 -2.31 8.51
N GLN A 110 7.11 -2.56 9.55
CA GLN A 110 6.48 -3.85 9.74
C GLN A 110 5.25 -3.97 8.82
N ASP A 111 5.00 -5.19 8.34
CA ASP A 111 3.74 -5.53 7.66
C ASP A 111 2.52 -5.11 8.49
N GLN A 112 1.73 -4.20 7.92
CA GLN A 112 0.51 -3.62 8.51
C GLN A 112 -0.56 -4.69 8.80
N ARG A 113 -0.56 -5.81 8.07
CA ARG A 113 -1.47 -6.94 8.31
C ARG A 113 -1.25 -7.56 9.68
N ARG A 114 -0.01 -7.49 10.19
CA ARG A 114 0.40 -8.01 11.50
C ARG A 114 0.24 -6.98 12.63
N LEU A 115 -0.16 -5.75 12.29
CA LEU A 115 -0.50 -4.71 13.26
C LEU A 115 -2.02 -4.78 13.52
N ALA A 116 -2.39 -5.19 14.73
CA ALA A 116 -3.78 -5.24 15.16
C ALA A 116 -4.21 -3.82 15.51
N ILE A 117 -4.92 -3.16 14.59
CA ILE A 117 -5.41 -1.79 14.77
C ILE A 117 -6.93 -1.88 14.87
N SER A 118 -7.51 -1.47 16.00
CA SER A 118 -8.96 -1.33 16.12
C SER A 118 -9.44 0.00 15.52
N ASP A 119 -10.72 0.05 15.12
CA ASP A 119 -11.36 1.28 14.65
C ASP A 119 -11.25 2.42 15.67
N GLU A 120 -11.42 2.11 16.96
CA GLU A 120 -11.37 3.10 18.05
C GLU A 120 -9.97 3.71 18.19
N GLU A 121 -8.94 2.87 18.24
CA GLU A 121 -7.55 3.34 18.33
C GLU A 121 -7.16 4.17 17.12
N SER A 122 -7.51 3.67 15.92
CA SER A 122 -7.21 4.37 14.67
C SER A 122 -7.97 5.69 14.57
N ARG A 123 -9.23 5.75 15.04
CA ARG A 123 -10.01 7.00 15.04
C ARG A 123 -9.35 8.06 15.91
N GLN A 124 -8.91 7.72 17.12
CA GLN A 124 -8.24 8.69 18.01
C GLN A 124 -6.92 9.22 17.39
N LEU A 125 -6.13 8.33 16.79
CA LEU A 125 -4.91 8.72 16.08
C LEU A 125 -5.21 9.55 14.82
N PHE A 126 -6.29 9.23 14.12
CA PHE A 126 -6.77 9.96 12.95
C PHE A 126 -7.15 11.39 13.30
N GLU A 127 -7.92 11.63 14.36
CA GLU A 127 -8.31 13.00 14.76
C GLU A 127 -7.08 13.89 14.99
N THR A 128 -6.04 13.31 15.61
CA THR A 128 -4.76 13.98 15.83
C THR A 128 -4.04 14.27 14.51
N ALA A 129 -3.96 13.29 13.61
CA ALA A 129 -3.34 13.47 12.30
C ALA A 129 -4.16 14.43 11.40
N HIS A 130 -5.48 14.45 11.53
CA HIS A 130 -6.39 15.32 10.81
C HIS A 130 -6.11 16.78 11.15
N ALA A 131 -6.03 17.12 12.44
CA ALA A 131 -5.71 18.47 12.88
C ALA A 131 -4.35 18.96 12.31
N ILE A 132 -3.31 18.12 12.37
CA ILE A 132 -1.99 18.44 11.81
C ILE A 132 -2.07 18.64 10.29
N CYS A 133 -2.80 17.78 9.57
CA CYS A 133 -2.99 17.92 8.13
C CYS A 133 -3.75 19.20 7.76
N GLU A 134 -4.79 19.56 8.51
CA GLU A 134 -5.54 20.80 8.28
C GLU A 134 -4.69 22.05 8.52
N GLU A 135 -3.81 22.04 9.53
CA GLU A 135 -2.84 23.11 9.77
C GLU A 135 -1.82 23.26 8.62
N ASP A 136 -1.42 22.16 7.98
CA ASP A 136 -0.60 22.17 6.75
C ASP A 136 -1.42 22.48 5.47
N GLY A 137 -2.73 22.74 5.61
CA GLY A 137 -3.63 23.07 4.50
C GLY A 137 -4.05 21.88 3.64
N ARG A 138 -4.00 20.66 4.20
CA ARG A 138 -4.35 19.40 3.51
C ARG A 138 -5.65 18.82 4.04
N THR A 139 -6.42 18.21 3.14
CA THR A 139 -7.63 17.48 3.52
C THR A 139 -7.28 16.03 3.81
N LEU A 140 -7.66 15.54 4.99
CA LEU A 140 -7.54 14.14 5.36
C LEU A 140 -8.94 13.51 5.52
N LEU A 141 -9.19 12.40 4.84
CA LEU A 141 -10.46 11.66 4.93
C LEU A 141 -10.26 10.30 5.59
N TRP A 142 -11.21 9.96 6.46
CA TRP A 142 -11.31 8.66 7.08
C TRP A 142 -11.99 7.65 6.14
N GLY A 143 -11.33 6.52 5.85
CA GLY A 143 -11.95 5.36 5.20
C GLY A 143 -12.26 4.27 6.21
N GLU A 144 -11.22 3.66 6.76
CA GLU A 144 -11.30 2.63 7.80
C GLU A 144 -10.05 2.65 8.69
N ALA A 145 -9.99 1.75 9.68
CA ALA A 145 -8.89 1.70 10.66
C ALA A 145 -7.49 1.65 10.04
N LYS A 146 -7.34 1.07 8.84
CA LYS A 146 -6.04 0.89 8.18
C LYS A 146 -5.85 1.75 6.95
N HIS A 147 -6.87 2.47 6.49
CA HIS A 147 -6.84 3.23 5.23
C HIS A 147 -7.48 4.60 5.41
N TRP A 148 -6.66 5.63 5.29
CA TRP A 148 -7.06 7.03 5.22
C TRP A 148 -6.64 7.63 3.88
N PHE A 149 -7.13 8.82 3.56
CA PHE A 149 -6.87 9.47 2.28
C PHE A 149 -6.46 10.92 2.45
N LEU A 150 -5.29 11.28 1.93
CA LEU A 150 -4.74 12.64 2.02
C LEU A 150 -4.82 13.29 0.64
N ARG A 151 -5.46 14.47 0.56
CA ARG A 151 -5.40 15.33 -0.62
C ARG A 151 -4.17 16.22 -0.56
N ALA A 152 -3.36 16.17 -1.61
CA ALA A 152 -2.13 16.93 -1.74
C ALA A 152 -1.84 17.21 -3.22
N ASP A 153 -2.58 18.18 -3.78
CA ASP A 153 -2.52 18.53 -5.20
C ASP A 153 -1.12 18.96 -5.65
N ASP A 154 -0.38 19.63 -4.75
CA ASP A 154 1.00 20.08 -4.98
C ASP A 154 2.02 18.93 -4.98
N TRP A 155 1.64 17.71 -4.58
CA TRP A 155 2.52 16.54 -4.46
C TRP A 155 2.39 15.56 -5.62
N ALA A 156 1.73 15.93 -6.73
CA ALA A 156 1.46 15.03 -7.86
C ALA A 156 2.69 14.28 -8.42
N GLU A 157 3.88 14.88 -8.34
CA GLU A 157 5.14 14.28 -8.82
C GLU A 157 5.90 13.48 -7.75
N LEU A 158 5.33 13.32 -6.55
CA LEU A 158 5.96 12.57 -5.46
C LEU A 158 6.04 11.08 -5.83
N LYS A 159 7.26 10.53 -5.74
CA LYS A 159 7.52 9.10 -5.94
C LYS A 159 7.43 8.38 -4.61
N THR A 160 6.34 7.66 -4.40
CA THR A 160 6.04 6.83 -3.23
C THR A 160 6.26 5.34 -3.53
N ALA A 161 6.20 4.49 -2.51
CA ALA A 161 6.25 3.04 -2.68
C ALA A 161 5.04 2.37 -2.02
N SER A 162 4.57 1.26 -2.58
CA SER A 162 3.45 0.51 -2.00
C SER A 162 3.83 -0.06 -0.63
N LEU A 163 2.82 -0.32 0.21
CA LEU A 163 3.02 -0.91 1.53
C LEU A 163 3.77 -2.24 1.44
N ASP A 164 3.39 -3.11 0.50
CA ASP A 164 3.99 -4.43 0.37
C ASP A 164 5.42 -4.37 -0.18
N ALA A 165 5.74 -3.41 -1.06
CA ALA A 165 7.11 -3.20 -1.53
C ALA A 165 8.05 -2.72 -0.41
N ALA A 166 7.55 -1.84 0.48
CA ALA A 166 8.36 -1.24 1.55
C ALA A 166 8.42 -2.07 2.84
N SER A 167 7.49 -3.02 3.05
CA SER A 167 7.42 -3.81 4.28
C SER A 167 8.59 -4.80 4.41
N GLY A 168 9.12 -4.96 5.61
CA GLY A 168 10.10 -6.01 5.94
C GLY A 168 11.55 -5.73 5.53
N HIS A 169 11.83 -4.56 4.96
CA HIS A 169 13.15 -4.16 4.49
C HIS A 169 13.57 -2.79 5.08
N ASN A 170 14.82 -2.36 4.83
CA ASN A 170 15.30 -1.03 5.23
C ASN A 170 14.53 0.09 4.52
N MET A 171 13.61 0.75 5.24
CA MET A 171 12.67 1.71 4.65
C MET A 171 13.33 2.89 3.91
N GLU A 172 14.59 3.21 4.15
CA GLU A 172 15.29 4.37 3.54
C GLU A 172 15.23 4.36 2.00
N ILE A 173 15.31 3.18 1.38
CA ILE A 173 15.28 3.03 -0.08
C ILE A 173 13.88 3.37 -0.64
N TRP A 174 12.84 3.11 0.16
CA TRP A 174 11.43 3.25 -0.23
C TRP A 174 10.78 4.56 0.23
N LEU A 175 11.49 5.40 0.99
CA LEU A 175 11.02 6.72 1.36
C LEU A 175 10.58 7.53 0.14
N ALA A 176 9.54 8.36 0.32
CA ALA A 176 9.05 9.20 -0.75
C ALA A 176 10.15 10.15 -1.26
N SER A 177 10.25 10.30 -2.58
CA SER A 177 11.26 11.14 -3.24
C SER A 177 10.64 12.08 -4.27
N GLY A 178 11.37 13.12 -4.68
CA GLY A 178 10.87 14.18 -5.55
C GLY A 178 10.88 15.54 -4.86
N ALA A 179 10.39 16.57 -5.56
CA ALA A 179 10.45 17.97 -5.09
C ALA A 179 9.81 18.16 -3.70
N GLN A 180 8.67 17.50 -3.48
CA GLN A 180 7.88 17.65 -2.24
C GLN A 180 8.24 16.63 -1.15
N ALA A 181 9.29 15.82 -1.32
CA ALA A 181 9.70 14.82 -0.32
C ALA A 181 10.05 15.42 1.04
N ARG A 182 10.56 16.66 1.07
CA ARG A 182 10.85 17.37 2.32
C ARG A 182 9.57 17.82 3.02
N ALA A 183 8.57 18.30 2.27
CA ALA A 183 7.28 18.70 2.82
C ALA A 183 6.57 17.48 3.42
N TRP A 184 6.52 16.35 2.69
CA TRP A 184 5.97 15.11 3.21
C TRP A 184 6.69 14.64 4.49
N ARG A 185 8.03 14.58 4.49
CA ARG A 185 8.78 14.17 5.69
C ARG A 185 8.53 15.08 6.89
N ARG A 186 8.31 16.38 6.67
CA ARG A 186 7.95 17.30 7.74
C ARG A 186 6.58 16.93 8.34
N LEU A 187 5.56 16.79 7.51
CA LEU A 187 4.21 16.40 7.95
C LEU A 187 4.23 15.05 8.67
N GLN A 188 4.92 14.06 8.11
CA GLN A 188 5.08 12.74 8.72
C GLN A 188 5.73 12.84 10.11
N ASN A 189 6.81 13.61 10.25
CA ASN A 189 7.49 13.78 11.52
C ASN A 189 6.60 14.48 12.57
N GLU A 190 5.82 15.48 12.17
CA GLU A 190 4.87 16.15 13.06
C GLU A 190 3.82 15.17 13.61
N ILE A 191 3.26 14.30 12.74
CA ILE A 191 2.35 13.22 13.16
C ILE A 191 3.06 12.24 14.12
N GLN A 192 4.27 11.81 13.80
CA GLN A 192 5.04 10.87 14.66
C GLN A 192 5.31 11.46 16.05
N MET A 193 5.67 12.74 16.11
CA MET A 193 5.96 13.42 17.37
C MET A 193 4.73 13.47 18.27
N GLU A 194 3.56 13.77 17.71
CA GLU A 194 2.31 13.81 18.48
C GLU A 194 1.86 12.41 18.91
N TRP A 195 2.00 11.41 18.02
CA TRP A 195 1.63 10.03 18.31
C TRP A 195 2.54 9.35 19.34
N HIS A 196 3.79 9.79 19.48
CA HIS A 196 4.73 9.24 20.46
C HIS A 196 4.17 9.31 21.89
N ALA A 197 3.49 10.40 22.26
CA ALA A 197 2.91 10.58 23.59
C ALA A 197 1.41 10.25 23.66
N HIS A 198 0.80 9.81 22.57
CA HIS A 198 -0.65 9.59 22.50
C HIS A 198 -1.10 8.42 23.40
N SER A 199 -2.24 8.59 24.08
CA SER A 199 -2.79 7.63 25.05
C SER A 199 -2.97 6.22 24.47
N VAL A 200 -3.41 6.11 23.21
CA VAL A 200 -3.48 4.85 22.45
C VAL A 200 -2.14 4.11 22.47
N ASN A 201 -1.04 4.78 22.09
CA ASN A 201 0.27 4.12 22.04
C ASN A 201 0.78 3.76 23.43
N GLN A 202 0.53 4.60 24.44
CA GLN A 202 0.86 4.26 25.83
C GLN A 202 0.11 3.01 26.31
N ALA A 203 -1.18 2.89 25.98
CA ALA A 203 -1.98 1.72 26.35
C ALA A 203 -1.49 0.45 25.63
N ARG A 204 -1.18 0.56 24.33
CA ARG A 204 -0.61 -0.55 23.55
C ARG A 204 0.71 -1.04 24.15
N GLU A 205 1.60 -0.12 24.51
CA GLU A 205 2.87 -0.47 25.18
C GLU A 205 2.67 -1.17 26.52
N GLN A 206 1.72 -0.69 27.34
CA GLN A 206 1.38 -1.32 28.62
C GLN A 206 0.85 -2.76 28.44
N MET A 207 0.19 -3.04 27.32
CA MET A 207 -0.29 -4.38 26.96
C MET A 207 0.76 -5.23 26.22
N GLY A 208 1.97 -4.71 25.99
CA GLY A 208 3.02 -5.39 25.23
C GLY A 208 2.73 -5.48 23.73
N GLU A 209 1.78 -4.69 23.24
CA GLU A 209 1.48 -4.57 21.82
C GLU A 209 2.41 -3.57 21.13
N ARG A 210 2.51 -3.69 19.80
CA ARG A 210 3.31 -2.77 19.00
C ARG A 210 2.57 -1.45 18.81
N THR A 211 3.26 -0.34 18.96
CA THR A 211 2.69 0.99 18.78
C THR A 211 2.34 1.28 17.31
N ILE A 212 1.40 2.18 17.10
CA ILE A 212 1.11 2.78 15.79
C ILE A 212 1.85 4.12 15.80
N ASN A 213 3.10 4.11 15.35
CA ASN A 213 4.04 5.21 15.61
C ASN A 213 4.35 6.05 14.37
N SER A 214 3.76 5.75 13.21
CA SER A 214 3.97 6.50 11.97
C SER A 214 2.86 6.24 10.96
N VAL A 215 2.86 7.00 9.88
CA VAL A 215 2.01 6.81 8.71
C VAL A 215 2.85 6.55 7.45
N TRP A 216 2.32 5.78 6.51
CA TRP A 216 2.92 5.52 5.21
C TRP A 216 2.06 6.12 4.10
N LEU A 217 2.66 6.97 3.25
CA LEU A 217 2.00 7.62 2.12
C LEU A 217 2.30 6.86 0.83
N HIS A 218 1.25 6.49 0.08
CA HIS A 218 1.41 5.80 -1.19
C HIS A 218 0.25 6.02 -2.16
N SER A 219 0.38 5.44 -3.36
CA SER A 219 -0.69 5.32 -4.36
C SER A 219 -1.32 6.63 -4.81
N GLY A 220 -0.50 7.68 -4.90
CA GLY A 220 -0.87 8.98 -5.43
C GLY A 220 -1.57 8.89 -6.79
N SER A 221 -2.74 9.51 -6.93
CA SER A 221 -3.47 9.54 -8.20
C SER A 221 -4.33 10.79 -8.34
N ALA A 222 -4.42 11.31 -9.55
CA ALA A 222 -5.49 12.23 -9.96
C ALA A 222 -6.78 11.45 -10.23
N GLN A 223 -7.90 12.16 -10.37
CA GLN A 223 -9.18 11.53 -10.61
C GLN A 223 -9.16 10.65 -11.86
N LEU A 224 -9.55 9.40 -11.64
CA LEU A 224 -9.60 8.37 -12.66
C LEU A 224 -10.95 8.38 -13.39
N PRO A 225 -10.98 8.22 -14.72
CA PRO A 225 -12.20 7.84 -15.41
C PRO A 225 -12.77 6.57 -14.77
N SER A 226 -14.09 6.54 -14.55
CA SER A 226 -14.78 5.39 -13.95
C SER A 226 -14.54 4.12 -14.77
N MET A 227 -13.70 3.21 -14.27
CA MET A 227 -13.65 1.83 -14.72
C MET A 227 -14.12 0.90 -13.61
N ASP A 228 -15.14 0.11 -13.93
CA ASP A 228 -15.72 -0.90 -13.06
C ASP A 228 -14.88 -2.17 -13.13
N PHE A 229 -14.22 -2.50 -12.02
CA PHE A 229 -13.69 -3.84 -11.80
C PHE A 229 -14.31 -4.40 -10.52
N LEU A 230 -15.11 -5.46 -10.66
CA LEU A 230 -15.60 -6.24 -9.55
C LEU A 230 -14.45 -7.08 -8.98
N VAL A 231 -13.73 -6.55 -7.99
CA VAL A 231 -12.85 -7.38 -7.16
C VAL A 231 -13.75 -8.16 -6.21
N THR A 232 -13.95 -9.44 -6.49
CA THR A 232 -14.62 -10.33 -5.54
C THR A 232 -13.55 -10.86 -4.59
N ALA A 233 -13.54 -10.38 -3.35
CA ALA A 233 -12.77 -11.02 -2.29
C ALA A 233 -13.25 -12.47 -2.16
N ALA A 234 -12.31 -13.42 -2.08
CA ALA A 234 -12.67 -14.83 -1.88
C ALA A 234 -13.55 -14.95 -0.63
N PRO A 235 -14.66 -15.72 -0.69
CA PRO A 235 -15.51 -15.92 0.48
C PRO A 235 -14.67 -16.53 1.60
N THR A 236 -14.75 -15.92 2.79
CA THR A 236 -14.22 -16.47 4.03
C THR A 236 -14.75 -17.90 4.19
N PRO A 237 -13.89 -18.90 4.43
CA PRO A 237 -14.36 -20.25 4.70
C PRO A 237 -15.25 -20.21 5.94
N SER A 238 -16.49 -20.66 5.78
CA SER A 238 -17.45 -20.77 6.87
C SER A 238 -17.06 -21.97 7.74
N CYS A 239 -16.84 -21.70 9.03
CA CYS A 239 -16.68 -22.60 10.20
C CYS A 239 -15.86 -23.89 10.03
#